data_AF-A0A135VJS7-F1
#
_entry.id   AF-A0A135VJS7-F1
#
_cell.length_a   1.000
_cell.length_b   1.000
_cell.length_c   1.000
_cell.angle_alpha   90.00
_cell.angle_beta   90.00
_cell.angle_gamma   90.00
#
_symmetry.space_group_name_H-M   'P 1'
#
loop_
_entity.id
_entity.type
_entity.pdbx_description
1 polymer ?
#
loop_
_entity_poly.entity_id
_entity_poly.type
_entity_poly.pdbx_seq_one_letter_code
_entity_poly.pdbx_strand_id
1 'polypeptide(L)'
;MKGVIYVRVPRNTEDTMRMTLKAHHPFSLYSTVKSHGWWQLAPFSFEETPPVLSYTLQLVSGRAVRLSISETTDGVRVETEDSMTLEEKKGVKETLTWMLGLDLDFSSFYTLAHNEPKLARMEEKAQGRVLRSPTLFEDAIKTILTTNTLWAATIRMNENLIQQFGKPLEEDTSRRAFPTPKRLSETSEAILREKTRLGYRAPYVLKLAESVTSGEIDLESFKYSNLPTEQLRKRLLGIKGVGDYAAANLLIILGRYDYLPVDSWALKVVSHEWHDGVQIGRKEVQDAFEKWGDWKGLAYWFWDWSYYRKNEKDHDLEE
;
A
#
# COMPACT_ATOMS: atom_id res chain seq x y z
N MET A 1 -15.41 31.57 18.14
CA MET A 1 -14.30 30.69 18.52
C MET A 1 -13.09 31.11 17.70
N LYS A 2 -12.00 31.53 18.34
CA LYS A 2 -10.84 32.13 17.67
C LYS A 2 -10.06 31.03 16.93
N GLY A 3 -9.93 31.17 15.61
CA GLY A 3 -9.07 30.32 14.79
C GLY A 3 -7.61 30.59 15.15
N VAL A 4 -6.89 29.53 15.52
CA VAL A 4 -5.44 29.58 15.64
C VAL A 4 -4.87 29.52 14.22
N ILE A 5 -4.49 30.67 13.69
CA ILE A 5 -3.71 30.77 12.46
C ILE A 5 -2.28 30.38 12.85
N TYR A 6 -1.85 29.18 12.45
CA TYR A 6 -0.44 28.82 12.51
C TYR A 6 0.29 29.61 11.43
N VAL A 7 0.97 30.68 11.86
CA VAL A 7 1.90 31.42 11.00
C VAL A 7 3.12 30.53 10.81
N ARG A 8 3.28 29.99 9.59
CA ARG A 8 4.46 29.22 9.17
C ARG A 8 5.66 30.17 9.23
N VAL A 9 6.56 29.98 10.20
CA VAL A 9 7.86 30.65 10.21
C VAL A 9 8.68 30.03 9.06
N PRO A 10 9.09 30.78 8.03
CA PRO A 10 9.89 30.23 6.95
C PRO A 10 11.26 29.85 7.52
N ARG A 11 11.60 28.55 7.52
CA ARG A 11 12.99 28.12 7.72
C ARG A 11 13.79 28.39 6.46
N ASN A 12 15.08 28.66 6.67
CA ASN A 12 16.04 28.95 5.61
C ASN A 12 16.07 27.78 4.60
N THR A 13 16.02 28.08 3.30
CA THR A 13 15.99 27.08 2.20
C THR A 13 17.28 26.26 2.08
N GLU A 14 18.29 26.52 2.91
CA GLU A 14 19.57 25.81 2.94
C GLU A 14 19.51 24.49 3.74
N ASP A 15 18.51 24.28 4.59
CA ASP A 15 18.40 23.09 5.43
C ASP A 15 17.52 21.97 4.84
N THR A 16 16.92 22.18 3.65
CA THR A 16 16.11 21.14 2.97
C THR A 16 17.01 20.00 2.49
N MET A 17 16.79 18.79 3.01
CA MET A 17 17.42 17.60 2.46
C MET A 17 16.77 17.24 1.13
N ARG A 18 17.60 17.03 0.11
CA ARG A 18 17.19 16.58 -1.22
C ARG A 18 18.00 15.38 -1.68
N MET A 19 17.34 14.39 -2.27
CA MET A 19 18.00 13.30 -2.98
C MET A 19 17.20 12.86 -4.20
N THR A 20 17.87 12.23 -5.17
CA THR A 20 17.23 11.63 -6.34
C THR A 20 17.45 10.12 -6.31
N LEU A 21 16.39 9.36 -6.58
CA LEU A 21 16.40 7.90 -6.69
C LEU A 21 16.05 7.50 -8.11
N LYS A 22 16.83 6.58 -8.68
CA LYS A 22 16.58 6.06 -10.03
C LYS A 22 15.49 4.97 -10.00
N ALA A 23 14.69 4.91 -11.05
CA ALA A 23 13.72 3.85 -11.29
C ALA A 23 14.09 3.02 -12.52
N HIS A 24 13.72 1.74 -12.52
CA HIS A 24 13.73 0.92 -13.72
C HIS A 24 12.61 1.40 -14.66
N HIS A 25 12.91 1.64 -15.93
CA HIS A 25 11.94 2.16 -16.89
C HIS A 25 11.13 1.05 -17.58
N PRO A 26 9.92 1.35 -18.09
CA PRO A 26 9.17 2.60 -17.88
C PRO A 26 8.71 2.77 -16.42
N PHE A 27 8.62 4.02 -15.96
CA PHE A 27 8.20 4.38 -14.60
C PHE A 27 7.26 5.59 -14.65
N SER A 28 6.19 5.55 -13.84
CA SER A 28 5.35 6.70 -13.54
C SER A 28 4.97 6.66 -12.06
N LEU A 29 5.25 7.75 -11.36
CA LEU A 29 4.84 7.96 -9.97
C LEU A 29 3.32 7.96 -9.88
N TYR A 30 2.64 8.65 -10.79
CA TYR A 30 1.17 8.70 -10.82
C TYR A 30 0.57 7.30 -10.96
N SER A 31 1.00 6.51 -11.94
CA SER A 31 0.50 5.15 -12.14
C SER A 31 0.78 4.22 -10.96
N THR A 32 1.95 4.38 -10.32
CA THR A 32 2.31 3.60 -9.11
C THR A 32 1.41 3.99 -7.94
N VAL A 33 1.19 5.28 -7.70
CA VAL A 33 0.38 5.78 -6.58
C VAL A 33 -1.10 5.43 -6.75
N LYS A 34 -1.63 5.56 -7.98
CA LYS A 34 -3.04 5.25 -8.30
C LYS A 34 -3.28 3.76 -8.60
N SER A 35 -2.36 2.88 -8.25
CA SER A 35 -2.48 1.43 -8.45
C SER A 35 -3.57 0.78 -7.60
N HIS A 36 -3.95 1.38 -6.46
CA HIS A 36 -5.06 0.98 -5.57
C HIS A 36 -5.30 2.06 -4.50
N GLY A 37 -6.22 1.85 -3.55
CA GLY A 37 -6.62 2.86 -2.55
C GLY A 37 -5.58 3.32 -1.53
N TRP A 38 -4.37 2.74 -1.43
CA TRP A 38 -3.44 3.07 -0.32
C TRP A 38 -3.05 4.54 -0.23
N TRP A 39 -3.00 5.26 -1.34
CA TRP A 39 -2.67 6.68 -1.37
C TRP A 39 -3.66 7.55 -0.58
N GLN A 40 -4.88 7.06 -0.36
CA GLN A 40 -5.90 7.74 0.46
C GLN A 40 -5.78 7.39 1.95
N LEU A 41 -5.02 6.36 2.31
CA LEU A 41 -4.81 5.97 3.69
C LEU A 41 -3.62 6.72 4.27
N ALA A 42 -3.86 7.51 5.31
CA ALA A 42 -2.80 8.10 6.12
C ALA A 42 -1.72 7.04 6.49
N PRO A 43 -0.45 7.42 6.61
CA PRO A 43 0.05 8.79 6.54
C PRO A 43 0.45 9.23 5.12
N PHE A 44 -0.01 8.51 4.09
CA PHE A 44 0.05 9.01 2.71
C PHE A 44 -0.82 10.27 2.55
N SER A 45 -0.39 11.15 1.65
CA SER A 45 -1.23 12.13 1.00
C SER A 45 -0.72 12.36 -0.42
N PHE A 46 -1.61 12.62 -1.38
CA PHE A 46 -1.22 12.77 -2.78
C PHE A 46 -1.83 14.04 -3.38
N GLU A 47 -0.99 14.84 -4.01
CA GLU A 47 -1.40 15.97 -4.86
C GLU A 47 -1.32 15.51 -6.32
N GLU A 48 -2.40 15.63 -7.09
CA GLU A 48 -2.43 15.05 -8.44
C GLU A 48 -1.79 15.95 -9.51
N THR A 49 -1.70 17.26 -9.28
CA THR A 49 -1.23 18.22 -10.30
C THR A 49 -0.39 19.34 -9.69
N PRO A 50 0.94 19.31 -9.84
CA PRO A 50 1.74 18.18 -10.32
C PRO A 50 1.68 16.97 -9.35
N PRO A 51 1.91 15.73 -9.81
CA PRO A 51 1.96 14.55 -8.95
C PRO A 51 3.03 14.66 -7.85
N VAL A 52 2.58 14.74 -6.59
CA VAL A 52 3.46 14.72 -5.42
C VAL A 52 2.89 13.76 -4.37
N LEU A 53 3.61 12.68 -4.10
CA LEU A 53 3.31 11.77 -3.00
C LEU A 53 4.01 12.28 -1.75
N SER A 54 3.29 12.46 -0.64
CA SER A 54 3.89 12.68 0.66
C SER A 54 3.67 11.49 1.59
N TYR A 55 4.61 11.27 2.50
CA TYR A 55 4.46 10.29 3.57
C TYR A 55 5.15 10.79 4.85
N THR A 56 4.49 10.61 6.01
CA THR A 56 5.11 10.90 7.32
C THR A 56 5.77 9.64 7.86
N LEU A 57 7.10 9.58 7.84
CA LEU A 57 7.91 8.40 8.18
C LEU A 57 8.52 8.56 9.58
N GLN A 58 8.44 7.51 10.41
CA GLN A 58 9.28 7.41 11.60
C GLN A 58 10.62 6.78 11.22
N LEU A 59 11.71 7.51 11.42
CA LEU A 59 13.06 7.06 11.13
C LEU A 59 13.55 6.07 12.19
N VAL A 60 14.66 5.38 11.90
CA VAL A 60 15.36 4.50 12.85
C VAL A 60 15.78 5.24 14.13
N SER A 61 16.09 6.53 14.02
CA SER A 61 16.38 7.41 15.17
C SER A 61 15.15 7.67 16.07
N GLY A 62 13.95 7.26 15.64
CA GLY A 62 12.71 7.38 16.38
C GLY A 62 11.97 8.70 16.17
N ARG A 63 12.58 9.69 15.49
CA ARG A 63 11.92 10.93 15.08
C ARG A 63 11.03 10.71 13.85
N ALA A 64 9.97 11.49 13.73
CA ALA A 64 9.14 11.51 12.52
C ALA A 64 9.58 12.63 11.59
N VAL A 65 9.58 12.37 10.29
CA VAL A 65 9.87 13.34 9.22
C VAL A 65 8.79 13.25 8.15
N ARG A 66 8.54 14.35 7.45
CA ARG A 66 7.68 14.34 6.27
C ARG A 66 8.54 14.32 5.02
N LEU A 67 8.28 13.34 4.16
CA LEU A 67 8.89 13.21 2.85
C LEU A 67 7.91 13.70 1.79
N SER A 68 8.41 14.46 0.82
CA SER A 68 7.72 14.83 -0.43
C SER A 68 8.45 14.16 -1.59
N ILE A 69 7.72 13.41 -2.41
CA ILE A 69 8.25 12.63 -3.52
C ILE A 69 7.59 13.12 -4.81
N SER A 70 8.41 13.57 -5.76
CA SER A 70 7.97 14.02 -7.09
C SER A 70 8.69 13.26 -8.19
N GLU A 71 8.03 13.08 -9.33
CA GLU A 71 8.63 12.41 -10.48
C GLU A 71 9.74 13.26 -11.13
N THR A 72 10.74 12.56 -11.66
CA THR A 72 11.84 13.09 -12.48
C THR A 72 12.02 12.21 -13.70
N THR A 73 12.80 12.66 -14.68
CA THR A 73 13.05 11.90 -15.91
C THR A 73 13.54 10.47 -15.67
N ASP A 74 14.37 10.23 -14.65
CA ASP A 74 15.01 8.93 -14.40
C ASP A 74 14.46 8.21 -13.15
N GLY A 75 13.36 8.68 -12.55
CA GLY A 75 12.84 8.15 -11.29
C GLY A 75 12.16 9.22 -10.43
N VAL A 76 12.59 9.40 -9.18
CA VAL A 76 11.96 10.36 -8.24
C VAL A 76 12.95 11.27 -7.52
N ARG A 77 12.51 12.50 -7.25
CA ARG A 77 13.14 13.42 -6.29
C ARG A 77 12.42 13.33 -4.96
N VAL A 78 13.21 13.28 -3.89
CA VAL A 78 12.74 13.20 -2.50
C VAL A 78 13.22 14.45 -1.77
N GLU A 79 12.31 15.14 -1.12
CA GLU A 79 12.58 16.35 -0.34
C GLU A 79 12.02 16.24 1.07
N THR A 80 12.71 16.81 2.04
CA THR A 80 12.21 17.00 3.41
C THR A 80 12.82 18.26 4.00
N GLU A 81 12.05 18.96 4.85
CA GLU A 81 12.50 20.18 5.53
C GLU A 81 13.53 19.88 6.63
N ASP A 82 13.65 18.60 7.01
CA ASP A 82 14.57 18.12 8.02
C ASP A 82 15.97 17.82 7.46
N SER A 83 17.02 18.23 8.18
CA SER A 83 18.35 17.69 7.94
C SER A 83 18.39 16.18 8.27
N MET A 84 19.26 15.43 7.59
CA MET A 84 19.39 13.98 7.80
C MET A 84 20.83 13.53 7.85
N THR A 85 21.10 12.58 8.75
CA THR A 85 22.36 11.85 8.80
C THR A 85 22.52 10.95 7.57
N LEU A 86 23.73 10.44 7.31
CA LEU A 86 23.98 9.49 6.22
C LEU A 86 23.19 8.18 6.40
N GLU A 87 23.05 7.71 7.64
CA GLU A 87 22.28 6.51 7.96
C GLU A 87 20.78 6.70 7.69
N GLU A 88 20.21 7.84 8.10
CA GLU A 88 18.81 8.18 7.81
C GLU A 88 18.56 8.29 6.30
N LYS A 89 19.48 8.94 5.55
CA LYS A 89 19.39 9.01 4.09
C LYS A 89 19.40 7.63 3.45
N LYS A 90 20.25 6.71 3.94
CA LYS A 90 20.29 5.32 3.46
C LYS A 90 18.97 4.60 3.74
N GLY A 91 18.44 4.70 4.96
CA GLY A 91 17.16 4.08 5.32
C GLY A 91 15.97 4.63 4.52
N VAL A 92 15.93 5.94 4.27
CA VAL A 92 14.90 6.57 3.41
C VAL A 92 15.01 6.06 1.97
N LYS A 93 16.23 5.96 1.43
CA LYS A 93 16.45 5.41 0.09
C LYS A 93 15.93 3.97 -0.02
N GLU A 94 16.28 3.10 0.93
CA GLU A 94 15.82 1.70 0.95
C GLU A 94 14.29 1.62 1.06
N THR A 95 13.72 2.42 1.97
CA THR A 95 12.27 2.53 2.18
C THR A 95 11.54 2.96 0.91
N LEU A 96 11.99 4.02 0.24
CA LEU A 96 11.32 4.53 -0.96
C LEU A 96 11.54 3.65 -2.19
N THR A 97 12.69 2.98 -2.28
CA THR A 97 12.92 1.95 -3.30
C THR A 97 11.87 0.84 -3.17
N TRP A 98 11.63 0.36 -1.94
CA TRP A 98 10.60 -0.62 -1.63
C TRP A 98 9.18 -0.10 -1.93
N MET A 99 8.81 1.05 -1.36
CA MET A 99 7.46 1.64 -1.44
C MET A 99 6.98 1.82 -2.88
N LEU A 100 7.89 2.27 -3.75
CA LEU A 100 7.59 2.59 -5.13
C LEU A 100 8.02 1.48 -6.10
N GLY A 101 8.61 0.38 -5.62
CA GLY A 101 9.15 -0.69 -6.46
C GLY A 101 10.11 -0.18 -7.53
N LEU A 102 11.00 0.75 -7.17
CA LEU A 102 11.87 1.45 -8.12
C LEU A 102 12.83 0.51 -8.87
N ASP A 103 13.15 -0.64 -8.27
CA ASP A 103 14.04 -1.67 -8.79
C ASP A 103 13.34 -2.74 -9.63
N LEU A 104 12.00 -2.77 -9.64
CA LEU A 104 11.23 -3.82 -10.32
C LEU A 104 11.25 -3.66 -11.83
N ASP A 105 11.46 -4.77 -12.54
CA ASP A 105 11.37 -4.88 -13.99
C ASP A 105 10.10 -5.64 -14.40
N PHE A 106 9.31 -5.03 -15.29
CA PHE A 106 8.07 -5.59 -15.82
C PHE A 106 8.14 -5.89 -17.33
N SER A 107 9.32 -5.83 -17.97
CA SER A 107 9.46 -6.06 -19.42
C SER A 107 8.89 -7.40 -19.89
N SER A 108 9.06 -8.47 -19.09
CA SER A 108 8.49 -9.79 -19.41
C SER A 108 6.96 -9.78 -19.35
N PHE A 109 6.38 -9.08 -18.37
CA PHE A 109 4.94 -8.91 -18.27
C PHE A 109 4.38 -8.06 -19.41
N TYR A 110 5.04 -6.96 -19.79
CA TYR A 110 4.61 -6.12 -20.92
C TYR A 110 4.60 -6.89 -22.23
N THR A 111 5.59 -7.76 -22.46
CA THR A 111 5.61 -8.64 -23.63
C THR A 111 4.36 -9.53 -23.71
N LEU A 112 3.87 -10.04 -22.57
CA LEU A 112 2.62 -10.79 -22.51
C LEU A 112 1.39 -9.89 -22.70
N ALA A 113 1.40 -8.72 -22.06
CA ALA A 113 0.27 -7.78 -22.04
C ALA A 113 -0.02 -7.15 -23.42
N HIS A 114 0.98 -6.99 -24.29
CA HIS A 114 0.79 -6.38 -25.62
C HIS A 114 -0.21 -7.10 -26.52
N ASN A 115 -0.43 -8.40 -26.30
CA ASN A 115 -1.37 -9.20 -27.08
C ASN A 115 -2.80 -9.19 -26.51
N GLU A 116 -3.03 -8.52 -25.38
CA GLU A 116 -4.32 -8.43 -24.71
C GLU A 116 -4.85 -7.00 -24.77
N PRO A 117 -5.93 -6.71 -25.53
CA PRO A 117 -6.50 -5.36 -25.61
C PRO A 117 -6.80 -4.70 -24.26
N LYS A 118 -7.17 -5.49 -23.25
CA LYS A 118 -7.45 -5.01 -21.89
C LYS A 118 -6.21 -4.59 -21.09
N LEU A 119 -5.02 -4.95 -21.57
CA LEU A 119 -3.73 -4.64 -20.93
C LEU A 119 -2.72 -3.97 -21.90
N ALA A 120 -3.09 -3.77 -23.16
CA ALA A 120 -2.18 -3.33 -24.22
C ALA A 120 -1.51 -1.97 -23.97
N ARG A 121 -2.10 -1.12 -23.11
CA ARG A 121 -1.59 0.22 -22.78
C ARG A 121 -0.77 0.27 -21.49
N MET A 122 -0.47 -0.87 -20.88
CA MET A 122 0.24 -0.91 -19.60
C MET A 122 1.66 -0.34 -19.69
N GLU A 123 2.43 -0.71 -20.73
CA GLU A 123 3.79 -0.21 -20.92
C GLU A 123 3.79 1.31 -21.18
N GLU A 124 2.92 1.77 -22.08
CA GLU A 124 2.72 3.21 -22.40
C GLU A 124 2.43 4.04 -21.14
N LYS A 125 1.60 3.51 -20.24
CA LYS A 125 1.21 4.16 -18.99
C LYS A 125 2.15 3.86 -17.81
N ALA A 126 3.21 3.09 -18.02
CA ALA A 126 4.10 2.60 -16.98
C ALA A 126 3.37 1.94 -15.77
N GLN A 127 2.32 1.16 -16.04
CA GLN A 127 1.54 0.43 -15.03
C GLN A 127 2.20 -0.92 -14.68
N GLY A 128 1.91 -1.48 -13.50
CA GLY A 128 2.47 -2.76 -13.03
C GLY A 128 3.06 -2.68 -11.62
N ARG A 129 3.52 -1.50 -11.21
CA ARG A 129 3.92 -1.24 -9.82
C ARG A 129 2.70 -0.99 -8.95
N VAL A 130 2.71 -1.58 -7.75
CA VAL A 130 1.71 -1.33 -6.71
C VAL A 130 2.33 -0.50 -5.59
N LEU A 131 1.60 0.46 -5.04
CA LEU A 131 2.08 1.32 -3.97
C LEU A 131 2.17 0.52 -2.66
N ARG A 132 3.35 0.47 -2.05
CA ARG A 132 3.56 -0.24 -0.78
C ARG A 132 3.74 0.73 0.35
N SER A 133 3.37 0.32 1.55
CA SER A 133 3.74 1.06 2.76
C SER A 133 5.23 0.81 3.08
N PRO A 134 5.88 1.66 3.91
CA PRO A 134 7.27 1.45 4.32
C PRO A 134 7.56 0.05 4.90
N THR A 135 6.60 -0.51 5.63
CA THR A 135 6.72 -1.81 6.30
C THR A 135 5.62 -2.76 5.85
N LEU A 136 5.93 -4.06 5.78
CA LEU A 136 4.91 -5.06 5.51
C LEU A 136 3.92 -5.17 6.67
N PHE A 137 4.35 -4.82 7.90
CA PHE A 137 3.45 -4.67 9.04
C PHE A 137 2.31 -3.67 8.79
N GLU A 138 2.63 -2.49 8.24
CA GLU A 138 1.62 -1.49 7.90
C GLU A 138 0.69 -1.98 6.80
N ASP A 139 1.24 -2.60 5.74
CA ASP A 139 0.42 -3.18 4.66
C ASP A 139 -0.50 -4.30 5.18
N ALA A 140 -0.02 -5.13 6.12
CA ALA A 140 -0.82 -6.17 6.76
C ALA A 140 -1.94 -5.58 7.62
N ILE A 141 -1.66 -4.54 8.42
CA ILE A 141 -2.72 -3.86 9.18
C ILE A 141 -3.74 -3.25 8.23
N LYS A 142 -3.31 -2.43 7.26
CA LYS A 142 -4.21 -1.80 6.30
C LYS A 142 -5.07 -2.83 5.57
N THR A 143 -4.50 -3.97 5.16
CA THR A 143 -5.24 -5.09 4.56
C THR A 143 -6.26 -5.69 5.54
N ILE A 144 -5.91 -5.90 6.81
CA ILE A 144 -6.89 -6.34 7.82
C ILE A 144 -8.04 -5.33 7.91
N LEU A 145 -7.76 -4.03 7.83
CA LEU A 145 -8.76 -2.97 7.93
C LEU A 145 -9.77 -2.99 6.77
N THR A 146 -9.40 -3.48 5.58
CA THR A 146 -10.31 -3.54 4.42
C THR A 146 -11.32 -4.69 4.49
N THR A 147 -11.05 -5.73 5.27
CA THR A 147 -11.88 -6.95 5.26
C THR A 147 -13.31 -6.69 5.72
N ASN A 148 -14.36 -7.04 4.96
CA ASN A 148 -15.77 -6.88 5.35
C ASN A 148 -16.15 -5.47 5.82
N THR A 149 -15.76 -4.43 5.07
CA THR A 149 -16.14 -3.05 5.37
C THR A 149 -16.12 -2.20 4.10
N LEU A 150 -16.82 -1.08 4.12
CA LEU A 150 -16.69 -0.06 3.08
C LEU A 150 -15.37 0.69 3.20
N TRP A 151 -14.86 1.16 2.07
CA TRP A 151 -13.60 1.92 1.98
C TRP A 151 -13.56 3.14 2.91
N ALA A 152 -14.63 3.92 2.99
CA ALA A 152 -14.71 5.08 3.89
C ALA A 152 -14.55 4.70 5.37
N ALA A 153 -14.95 3.50 5.78
CA ALA A 153 -14.72 3.00 7.13
C ALA A 153 -13.26 2.52 7.32
N THR A 154 -12.62 1.95 6.29
CA THR A 154 -11.18 1.67 6.27
C THR A 154 -10.37 2.94 6.53
N ILE A 155 -10.63 4.01 5.77
CA ILE A 155 -9.97 5.32 5.93
C ILE A 155 -10.08 5.79 7.39
N ARG A 156 -11.31 5.84 7.93
CA ARG A 156 -11.55 6.30 9.31
C ARG A 156 -10.85 5.43 10.36
N MET A 157 -10.87 4.11 10.22
CA MET A 157 -10.19 3.21 11.17
C MET A 157 -8.67 3.46 11.14
N ASN A 158 -8.09 3.58 9.95
CA ASN A 158 -6.68 3.85 9.75
C ASN A 158 -6.27 5.22 10.33
N GLU A 159 -7.03 6.27 10.05
CA GLU A 159 -6.82 7.61 10.61
C GLU A 159 -6.87 7.59 12.14
N ASN A 160 -7.89 6.97 12.73
CA ASN A 160 -7.98 6.89 14.19
C ASN A 160 -6.81 6.12 14.80
N LEU A 161 -6.37 5.02 14.17
CA LEU A 161 -5.21 4.25 14.61
C LEU A 161 -3.95 5.13 14.65
N ILE A 162 -3.71 5.91 13.59
CA ILE A 162 -2.57 6.82 13.48
C ILE A 162 -2.68 7.99 14.46
N GLN A 163 -3.86 8.60 14.60
CA GLN A 163 -4.04 9.72 15.53
C GLN A 163 -3.79 9.32 16.99
N GLN A 164 -4.16 8.09 17.36
CA GLN A 164 -4.03 7.62 18.74
C GLN A 164 -2.65 7.05 19.07
N PHE A 165 -2.02 6.36 18.11
CA PHE A 165 -0.80 5.60 18.39
C PHE A 165 0.41 6.01 17.54
N GLY A 166 0.22 6.82 16.50
CA GLY A 166 1.28 7.26 15.61
C GLY A 166 2.23 8.28 16.24
N LYS A 167 3.50 8.21 15.86
CA LYS A 167 4.55 9.17 16.29
C LYS A 167 4.27 10.53 15.63
N PRO A 168 4.05 11.62 16.40
CA PRO A 168 3.80 12.94 15.82
C PRO A 168 5.04 13.50 15.14
N LEU A 169 4.81 14.20 14.03
CA LEU A 169 5.77 15.11 13.43
C LEU A 169 5.94 16.32 14.36
N GLU A 170 7.18 16.70 14.66
CA GLU A 170 7.46 17.73 15.67
C GLU A 170 6.88 19.10 15.29
N GLU A 171 6.93 19.43 13.99
CA GLU A 171 6.49 20.74 13.48
C GLU A 171 4.98 20.83 13.25
N ASP A 172 4.32 19.68 13.10
CA ASP A 172 2.87 19.58 12.90
C ASP A 172 2.35 18.29 13.53
N THR A 173 1.96 18.38 14.80
CA THR A 173 1.46 17.24 15.58
C THR A 173 0.13 16.66 15.09
N SER A 174 -0.56 17.32 14.14
CA SER A 174 -1.72 16.76 13.46
C SER A 174 -1.32 15.66 12.47
N ARG A 175 -0.07 15.68 12.00
CA ARG A 175 0.55 14.67 11.14
C ARG A 175 1.35 13.70 12.00
N ARG A 176 1.14 12.41 11.77
CA ARG A 176 1.76 11.34 12.53
C ARG A 176 2.22 10.25 11.59
N ALA A 177 3.36 9.64 11.90
CA ALA A 177 3.78 8.41 11.26
C ALA A 177 2.89 7.23 11.68
N PHE A 178 2.88 6.17 10.88
CA PHE A 178 2.18 4.95 11.22
C PHE A 178 2.74 4.35 12.54
N PRO A 179 1.89 3.82 13.44
CA PRO A 179 2.36 3.28 14.71
C PRO A 179 3.24 2.03 14.52
N THR A 180 4.30 1.94 15.32
CA THR A 180 5.20 0.77 15.30
C THR A 180 4.52 -0.47 15.91
N PRO A 181 4.98 -1.69 15.58
CA PRO A 181 4.50 -2.91 16.24
C PRO A 181 4.60 -2.82 17.77
N LYS A 182 5.75 -2.35 18.28
CA LYS A 182 5.96 -2.16 19.72
C LYS A 182 4.89 -1.28 20.34
N ARG A 183 4.61 -0.12 19.72
CA ARG A 183 3.64 0.83 20.25
C ARG A 183 2.22 0.25 20.29
N LEU A 184 1.84 -0.54 19.29
CA LEU A 184 0.55 -1.22 19.27
C LEU A 184 0.51 -2.43 20.23
N SER A 185 1.61 -3.13 20.48
CA SER A 185 1.62 -4.25 21.44
C SER A 185 1.53 -3.81 22.91
N GLU A 186 1.83 -2.56 23.21
CA GLU A 186 1.74 -1.98 24.57
C GLU A 186 0.32 -1.50 24.93
N THR A 187 -0.65 -1.59 24.01
CA THR A 187 -2.05 -1.23 24.26
C THR A 187 -2.87 -2.45 24.71
N SER A 188 -4.18 -2.29 24.84
CA SER A 188 -5.12 -3.41 25.05
C SER A 188 -6.19 -3.47 23.95
N GLU A 189 -6.81 -4.64 23.79
CA GLU A 189 -7.93 -4.82 22.86
C GLU A 189 -9.06 -3.82 23.15
N ALA A 190 -9.37 -3.60 24.43
CA ALA A 190 -10.41 -2.66 24.85
C ALA A 190 -10.11 -1.23 24.37
N ILE A 191 -8.87 -0.76 24.56
CA ILE A 191 -8.45 0.58 24.12
C ILE A 191 -8.47 0.67 22.58
N LEU A 192 -8.01 -0.36 21.87
CA LEU A 192 -8.08 -0.38 20.41
C LEU A 192 -9.53 -0.25 19.94
N ARG A 193 -10.45 -1.07 20.46
CA ARG A 193 -11.87 -1.00 20.08
C ARG A 193 -12.45 0.39 20.33
N GLU A 194 -12.22 0.94 21.52
CA GLU A 194 -12.78 2.23 21.95
C GLU A 194 -12.23 3.39 21.10
N LYS A 195 -10.90 3.46 20.95
CA LYS A 195 -10.23 4.64 20.38
C LYS A 195 -10.15 4.64 18.86
N THR A 196 -10.22 3.46 18.22
CA THR A 196 -9.98 3.34 16.77
C THR A 196 -11.16 2.82 15.97
N ARG A 197 -12.19 2.29 16.65
CA ARG A 197 -13.38 1.69 16.03
C ARG A 197 -13.09 0.48 15.14
N LEU A 198 -11.98 -0.23 15.40
CA LEU A 198 -11.59 -1.44 14.65
C LEU A 198 -12.60 -2.59 14.74
N GLY A 199 -13.48 -2.58 15.75
CA GLY A 199 -14.47 -3.64 15.98
C GLY A 199 -13.77 -4.99 16.13
N TYR A 200 -14.26 -6.01 15.42
CA TYR A 200 -13.72 -7.37 15.50
C TYR A 200 -12.24 -7.49 15.07
N ARG A 201 -11.68 -6.48 14.38
CA ARG A 201 -10.28 -6.47 13.93
C ARG A 201 -9.30 -6.08 15.03
N ALA A 202 -9.77 -5.44 16.11
CA ALA A 202 -8.92 -5.02 17.23
C ALA A 202 -8.04 -6.15 17.80
N PRO A 203 -8.57 -7.34 18.13
CA PRO A 203 -7.73 -8.45 18.61
C PRO A 203 -6.76 -8.98 17.54
N TYR A 204 -7.02 -8.79 16.25
CA TYR A 204 -6.14 -9.25 15.17
C TYR A 204 -4.95 -8.29 15.02
N VAL A 205 -5.21 -6.99 15.02
CA VAL A 205 -4.19 -5.94 15.02
C VAL A 205 -3.30 -6.06 16.26
N LEU A 206 -3.88 -6.27 17.45
CA LEU A 206 -3.12 -6.45 18.68
C LEU A 206 -2.22 -7.69 18.61
N LYS A 207 -2.77 -8.86 18.25
CA LYS A 207 -2.00 -10.10 18.16
C LYS A 207 -0.89 -10.02 17.11
N LEU A 208 -1.13 -9.35 15.98
CA LEU A 208 -0.09 -9.14 14.97
C LEU A 208 1.05 -8.26 15.52
N ALA A 209 0.70 -7.16 16.20
CA ALA A 209 1.68 -6.28 16.85
C ALA A 209 2.50 -7.03 17.90
N GLU A 210 1.86 -7.81 18.77
CA GLU A 210 2.53 -8.64 19.78
C GLU A 210 3.48 -9.67 19.14
N SER A 211 3.03 -10.36 18.09
CA SER A 211 3.81 -11.42 17.44
C SER A 211 5.04 -10.85 16.70
N VAL A 212 4.93 -9.65 16.12
CA VAL A 212 6.07 -8.96 15.52
C VAL A 212 7.02 -8.43 16.59
N THR A 213 6.49 -7.82 17.65
CA THR A 213 7.32 -7.29 18.76
C THR A 213 8.08 -8.39 19.51
N SER A 214 7.48 -9.57 19.68
CA SER A 214 8.12 -10.70 20.35
C SER A 214 9.12 -11.46 19.47
N GLY A 215 9.12 -11.21 18.16
CA GLY A 215 9.89 -11.97 17.17
C GLY A 215 9.28 -13.33 16.80
N GLU A 216 8.04 -13.62 17.21
CA GLU A 216 7.29 -14.81 16.76
C GLU A 216 7.11 -14.82 15.23
N ILE A 217 6.94 -13.63 14.63
CA ILE A 217 6.92 -13.44 13.18
C ILE A 217 7.78 -12.25 12.77
N ASP A 218 8.72 -12.49 11.87
CA ASP A 218 9.47 -11.43 11.20
C ASP A 218 8.82 -11.15 9.83
N LEU A 219 7.85 -10.23 9.81
CA LEU A 219 7.17 -9.82 8.56
C LEU A 219 8.13 -9.16 7.57
N GLU A 220 9.12 -8.42 8.05
CA GLU A 220 10.02 -7.68 7.15
C GLU A 220 10.92 -8.65 6.38
N SER A 221 11.26 -9.80 6.95
CA SER A 221 11.97 -10.87 6.23
C SER A 221 11.24 -11.37 4.97
N PHE A 222 9.91 -11.25 4.92
CA PHE A 222 9.13 -11.76 3.79
C PHE A 222 9.39 -10.99 2.50
N LYS A 223 9.80 -9.70 2.59
CA LYS A 223 10.19 -8.87 1.45
C LYS A 223 11.33 -9.47 0.63
N TYR A 224 12.21 -10.23 1.29
CA TYR A 224 13.43 -10.80 0.72
C TYR A 224 13.41 -12.34 0.72
N SER A 225 12.23 -12.94 0.93
CA SER A 225 12.10 -14.39 1.04
C SER A 225 12.27 -15.09 -0.30
N ASN A 226 13.13 -16.11 -0.32
CA ASN A 226 13.31 -17.03 -1.44
C ASN A 226 12.38 -18.26 -1.36
N LEU A 227 11.42 -18.27 -0.43
CA LEU A 227 10.44 -19.35 -0.35
C LEU A 227 9.57 -19.38 -1.62
N PRO A 228 9.16 -20.57 -2.08
CA PRO A 228 8.10 -20.68 -3.08
C PRO A 228 6.83 -19.95 -2.61
N THR A 229 6.11 -19.29 -3.52
CA THR A 229 4.97 -18.44 -3.14
C THR A 229 3.94 -19.18 -2.31
N GLU A 230 3.62 -20.45 -2.64
CA GLU A 230 2.67 -21.25 -1.87
C GLU A 230 3.08 -21.38 -0.38
N GLN A 231 4.38 -21.52 -0.10
CA GLN A 231 4.88 -21.61 1.27
C GLN A 231 4.81 -20.26 1.98
N LEU A 232 5.14 -19.18 1.29
CA LEU A 232 5.00 -17.82 1.82
C LEU A 232 3.53 -17.49 2.09
N ARG A 233 2.62 -17.89 1.20
CA ARG A 233 1.17 -17.78 1.37
C ARG A 233 0.70 -18.52 2.61
N LYS A 234 1.19 -19.75 2.85
CA LYS A 234 0.87 -20.51 4.07
C LYS A 234 1.30 -19.77 5.34
N ARG A 235 2.45 -19.08 5.32
CA ARG A 235 2.88 -18.22 6.44
C ARG A 235 1.94 -17.03 6.64
N LEU A 236 1.55 -16.34 5.55
CA LEU A 236 0.61 -15.21 5.60
C LEU A 236 -0.76 -15.63 6.15
N LEU A 237 -1.29 -16.78 5.71
CA LEU A 237 -2.55 -17.34 6.22
C LEU A 237 -2.50 -17.75 7.70
N GLY A 238 -1.30 -17.94 8.26
CA GLY A 238 -1.11 -18.18 9.69
C GLY A 238 -1.37 -16.92 10.54
N ILE A 239 -1.40 -15.73 9.92
CA ILE A 239 -1.66 -14.48 10.63
C ILE A 239 -3.16 -14.36 10.92
N LYS A 240 -3.50 -14.19 12.20
CA LYS A 240 -4.89 -14.01 12.62
C LYS A 240 -5.50 -12.78 11.96
N GLY A 241 -6.62 -12.96 11.27
CA GLY A 241 -7.29 -11.90 10.49
C GLY A 241 -6.90 -11.86 9.01
N VAL A 242 -5.94 -12.67 8.58
CA VAL A 242 -5.55 -12.80 7.16
C VAL A 242 -6.20 -14.04 6.55
N GLY A 243 -7.25 -13.83 5.76
CA GLY A 243 -7.90 -14.87 4.95
C GLY A 243 -7.32 -14.97 3.53
N ASP A 244 -7.94 -15.78 2.66
CA ASP A 244 -7.44 -16.03 1.30
C ASP A 244 -7.22 -14.75 0.48
N TYR A 245 -8.19 -13.83 0.50
CA TYR A 245 -8.09 -12.53 -0.16
C TYR A 245 -6.91 -11.72 0.39
N ALA A 246 -6.83 -11.56 1.72
CA ALA A 246 -5.80 -10.76 2.38
C ALA A 246 -4.40 -11.32 2.13
N ALA A 247 -4.25 -12.66 2.14
CA ALA A 247 -2.98 -13.31 1.82
C ALA A 247 -2.56 -13.04 0.37
N ALA A 248 -3.48 -13.16 -0.60
CA ALA A 248 -3.19 -12.86 -2.00
C ALA A 248 -2.89 -11.37 -2.23
N ASN A 249 -3.60 -10.46 -1.54
CA ASN A 249 -3.29 -9.03 -1.57
C ASN A 249 -1.87 -8.75 -1.07
N LEU A 250 -1.48 -9.34 0.07
CA LEU A 250 -0.12 -9.20 0.61
C LEU A 250 0.95 -9.82 -0.30
N LEU A 251 0.63 -10.88 -1.04
CA LEU A 251 1.52 -11.43 -2.06
C LEU A 251 1.76 -10.44 -3.21
N ILE A 252 0.71 -9.76 -3.69
CA ILE A 252 0.85 -8.69 -4.70
C ILE A 252 1.75 -7.56 -4.18
N ILE A 253 1.54 -7.12 -2.93
CA ILE A 253 2.43 -6.16 -2.27
C ILE A 253 3.87 -6.70 -2.23
N LEU A 254 4.08 -7.99 -1.95
CA LEU A 254 5.38 -8.64 -1.94
C LEU A 254 6.00 -8.87 -3.34
N GLY A 255 5.32 -8.49 -4.42
CA GLY A 255 5.78 -8.75 -5.78
C GLY A 255 5.71 -10.24 -6.16
N ARG A 256 4.72 -10.96 -5.64
CA ARG A 256 4.38 -12.34 -5.96
C ARG A 256 2.99 -12.36 -6.59
N TYR A 257 2.91 -12.53 -7.90
CA TYR A 257 1.68 -12.30 -8.66
C TYR A 257 0.97 -13.58 -9.09
N ASP A 258 1.40 -14.74 -8.62
CA ASP A 258 0.85 -16.06 -8.96
C ASP A 258 -0.43 -16.42 -8.17
N TYR A 259 -0.99 -15.47 -7.42
CA TYR A 259 -2.29 -15.61 -6.74
C TYR A 259 -3.19 -14.39 -7.00
N LEU A 260 -4.49 -14.66 -7.20
CA LEU A 260 -5.51 -13.61 -7.33
C LEU A 260 -6.17 -13.29 -5.99
N PRO A 261 -6.31 -12.01 -5.62
CA PRO A 261 -7.09 -11.57 -4.47
C PRO A 261 -8.58 -11.61 -4.80
N VAL A 262 -9.18 -12.80 -4.71
CA VAL A 262 -10.60 -12.99 -5.05
C VAL A 262 -11.52 -12.57 -3.90
N ASP A 263 -12.24 -11.47 -4.10
CA ASP A 263 -13.31 -10.94 -3.25
C ASP A 263 -14.66 -10.87 -4.00
N SER A 264 -15.64 -10.19 -3.42
CA SER A 264 -16.95 -9.98 -4.06
C SER A 264 -16.86 -9.15 -5.34
N TRP A 265 -15.92 -8.20 -5.41
CA TRP A 265 -15.70 -7.39 -6.60
C TRP A 265 -15.14 -8.24 -7.73
N ALA A 266 -14.12 -9.05 -7.47
CA ALA A 266 -13.53 -10.00 -8.40
C ALA A 266 -14.58 -10.93 -9.01
N LEU A 267 -15.42 -11.54 -8.15
CA LEU A 267 -16.50 -12.42 -8.59
C LEU A 267 -17.49 -11.70 -9.52
N LYS A 268 -17.80 -10.44 -9.21
CA LYS A 268 -18.72 -9.59 -9.99
C LYS A 268 -18.13 -9.22 -11.34
N VAL A 269 -16.94 -8.62 -11.40
CA VAL A 269 -16.38 -8.14 -12.67
C VAL A 269 -16.01 -9.26 -13.63
N VAL A 270 -15.46 -10.37 -13.11
CA VAL A 270 -15.13 -11.55 -13.92
C VAL A 270 -16.39 -12.21 -14.47
N SER A 271 -17.45 -12.32 -13.65
CA SER A 271 -18.74 -12.84 -14.10
C SER A 271 -19.28 -12.05 -15.28
N HIS A 272 -19.20 -10.71 -15.24
CA HIS A 272 -19.65 -9.87 -16.33
C HIS A 272 -18.77 -9.92 -17.57
N GLU A 273 -17.45 -10.11 -17.42
CA GLU A 273 -16.51 -10.14 -18.54
C GLU A 273 -16.56 -11.48 -19.32
N TRP A 274 -16.75 -12.61 -18.63
CA TRP A 274 -16.63 -13.95 -19.24
C TRP A 274 -17.84 -14.88 -19.05
N HIS A 275 -18.80 -14.53 -18.20
CA HIS A 275 -19.91 -15.43 -17.82
C HIS A 275 -21.28 -14.76 -17.86
N ASP A 276 -21.46 -13.72 -18.68
CA ASP A 276 -22.74 -13.03 -18.91
C ASP A 276 -23.45 -12.56 -17.62
N GLY A 277 -22.71 -12.29 -16.55
CA GLY A 277 -23.26 -11.84 -15.26
C GLY A 277 -23.86 -12.96 -14.39
N VAL A 278 -23.65 -14.23 -14.74
CA VAL A 278 -24.10 -15.38 -13.91
C VAL A 278 -23.24 -15.52 -12.65
N GLN A 279 -23.84 -15.96 -11.54
CA GLN A 279 -23.09 -16.22 -10.32
C GLN A 279 -21.97 -17.25 -10.56
N ILE A 280 -20.73 -16.85 -10.29
CA ILE A 280 -19.53 -17.70 -10.37
C ILE A 280 -18.89 -17.89 -9.00
N GLY A 281 -17.96 -18.84 -8.92
CA GLY A 281 -17.11 -19.08 -7.77
C GLY A 281 -15.66 -18.63 -7.99
N ARG A 282 -14.84 -18.93 -6.99
CA ARG A 282 -13.40 -18.61 -7.02
C ARG A 282 -12.66 -19.36 -8.12
N LYS A 283 -13.12 -20.56 -8.49
CA LYS A 283 -12.46 -21.39 -9.50
C LYS A 283 -12.54 -20.72 -10.87
N GLU A 284 -13.70 -20.20 -11.24
CA GLU A 284 -13.92 -19.49 -12.51
C GLU A 284 -13.03 -18.24 -12.60
N VAL A 285 -12.88 -17.51 -11.49
CA VAL A 285 -11.96 -16.36 -11.42
C VAL A 285 -10.50 -16.78 -11.63
N GLN A 286 -10.06 -17.90 -11.04
CA GLN A 286 -8.70 -18.41 -11.27
C GLN A 286 -8.51 -18.84 -12.72
N ASP A 287 -9.45 -19.62 -13.26
CA ASP A 287 -9.39 -20.18 -14.61
C ASP A 287 -9.35 -19.06 -15.67
N ALA A 288 -10.07 -17.94 -15.45
CA ALA A 288 -10.07 -16.78 -16.36
C ALA A 288 -8.68 -16.14 -16.57
N PHE A 289 -7.81 -16.20 -15.56
CA PHE A 289 -6.47 -15.60 -15.60
C PHE A 289 -5.34 -16.62 -15.66
N GLU A 290 -5.62 -17.91 -15.72
CA GLU A 290 -4.58 -18.96 -15.67
C GLU A 290 -3.56 -18.85 -16.82
N LYS A 291 -3.99 -18.35 -17.99
CA LYS A 291 -3.10 -18.11 -19.16
C LYS A 291 -1.92 -17.17 -18.87
N TRP A 292 -2.01 -16.36 -17.82
CA TRP A 292 -0.99 -15.39 -17.42
C TRP A 292 0.11 -15.99 -16.53
N GLY A 293 -0.01 -17.25 -16.12
CA GLY A 293 0.98 -17.94 -15.29
C GLY A 293 1.30 -17.15 -14.02
N ASP A 294 2.58 -16.90 -13.75
CA ASP A 294 3.04 -16.17 -12.58
C ASP A 294 2.57 -14.70 -12.53
N TRP A 295 2.03 -14.16 -13.63
CA TRP A 295 1.53 -12.79 -13.72
C TRP A 295 0.02 -12.64 -13.49
N LYS A 296 -0.70 -13.73 -13.22
CA LYS A 296 -2.17 -13.74 -13.20
C LYS A 296 -2.81 -12.76 -12.22
N GLY A 297 -2.22 -12.58 -11.05
CA GLY A 297 -2.62 -11.58 -10.06
C GLY A 297 -2.42 -10.17 -10.57
N LEU A 298 -1.32 -9.89 -11.27
CA LEU A 298 -1.04 -8.57 -11.84
C LEU A 298 -1.91 -8.25 -13.06
N ALA A 299 -2.14 -9.26 -13.92
CA ALA A 299 -3.06 -9.18 -15.04
C ALA A 299 -4.48 -8.88 -14.56
N TYR A 300 -4.95 -9.57 -13.51
CA TYR A 300 -6.23 -9.26 -12.87
C TYR A 300 -6.25 -7.83 -12.30
N TRP A 301 -5.20 -7.44 -11.58
CA TRP A 301 -5.11 -6.15 -10.90
C TRP A 301 -5.21 -4.95 -11.86
N PHE A 302 -4.58 -5.06 -13.03
CA PHE A 302 -4.53 -3.98 -14.02
C PHE A 302 -5.46 -4.18 -15.21
N TRP A 303 -6.31 -5.20 -15.19
CA TRP A 303 -7.29 -5.42 -16.25
C TRP A 303 -8.20 -4.19 -16.41
N ASP A 304 -8.44 -3.76 -17.65
CA ASP A 304 -9.29 -2.60 -17.91
C ASP A 304 -10.78 -2.91 -17.64
N TRP A 305 -11.19 -2.64 -16.41
CA TRP A 305 -12.58 -2.72 -15.91
C TRP A 305 -13.40 -1.45 -16.19
N SER A 306 -12.91 -0.49 -16.99
CA SER A 306 -13.55 0.84 -17.13
C SER A 306 -14.96 0.80 -17.70
N TYR A 307 -15.30 -0.23 -18.48
CA TYR A 307 -16.67 -0.45 -18.98
C TYR A 307 -17.66 -0.66 -17.82
N TYR A 308 -17.22 -1.27 -16.73
CA TYR A 308 -18.05 -1.50 -15.54
C TYR A 308 -18.22 -0.20 -14.73
N ARG A 309 -17.14 0.56 -14.56
CA ARG A 309 -17.12 1.84 -13.84
C ARG A 309 -18.01 2.92 -14.49
N LYS A 310 -18.25 2.86 -15.80
CA LYS A 310 -19.14 3.80 -16.51
C LYS A 310 -20.62 3.50 -16.34
N ASN A 311 -20.97 2.26 -15.97
CA ASN A 311 -22.36 1.79 -15.89
C ASN A 311 -22.95 1.93 -14.48
N GLU A 312 -22.12 2.03 -13.43
CA GLU A 312 -22.56 2.35 -12.08
C GLU A 312 -22.36 3.86 -11.84
N LYS A 313 -23.45 4.59 -11.58
CA LYS A 313 -23.37 5.95 -11.03
C LYS A 313 -22.57 5.87 -9.73
N ASP A 314 -21.47 6.63 -9.65
CA ASP A 314 -20.57 6.79 -8.51
C ASP A 314 -21.16 6.34 -7.18
N HIS A 315 -20.60 5.29 -6.57
CA HIS A 315 -20.35 5.17 -5.14
C HIS A 315 -19.54 3.88 -4.86
N ASP A 316 -18.37 4.06 -4.24
CA ASP A 316 -17.63 3.07 -3.41
C ASP A 316 -16.60 2.09 -4.02
N LEU A 317 -16.03 2.35 -5.20
CA LEU A 317 -15.13 1.38 -5.87
C LEU A 317 -13.70 1.88 -6.18
N GLU A 318 -13.08 2.55 -5.23
CA GLU A 318 -11.60 2.64 -5.14
C GLU A 318 -11.05 1.58 -4.16
N GLU A 319 -11.59 0.35 -4.20
CA GLU A 319 -11.01 -0.84 -3.54
C GLU A 319 -9.69 -1.25 -4.20
#